data_AF-A0A846TJ71-F1
#
_entry.id   AF-A0A846TJ71-F1
#
_cell.length_a   1.000
_cell.length_b   1.000
_cell.length_c   1.000
_cell.angle_alpha   90.00
_cell.angle_beta   90.00
_cell.angle_gamma   90.00
#
_symmetry.space_group_name_H-M   'P 1'
#
loop_
_entity.id
_entity.type
_entity.pdbx_description
1 polymer ?
#
loop_
_entity_poly.entity_id
_entity_poly.type
_entity_poly.pdbx_seq_one_letter_code
_entity_poly.pdbx_strand_id
1 'polypeptide(L)'
;MVLFIYLLLNGFALLFFIKKKKNLHILEITAYWFLASYITQNFSALCYMNFKTLFIPEILPLEISHFINRINLYPVIMLLFLDYYLVADSWYKKGFLMILFIAILTSVEWMNHFLGVLIHVNWQFWWSPSVWFGALILLIGFMNGYRKLLFKGGHDK
;
A
#
# COMPACT_ATOMS: atom_id res chain seq x y z
N MET A 1 -23.25 4.41 -4.15
CA MET A 1 -22.99 3.00 -3.80
C MET A 1 -21.50 2.69 -3.67
N VAL A 2 -20.68 3.01 -4.69
CA VAL A 2 -19.22 2.75 -4.69
C VAL A 2 -18.50 3.34 -3.47
N LEU A 3 -18.73 4.62 -3.15
CA LEU A 3 -18.12 5.26 -1.97
C LEU A 3 -18.42 4.52 -0.66
N PHE A 4 -19.65 4.06 -0.47
CA PHE A 4 -20.03 3.32 0.73
C PHE A 4 -19.30 1.98 0.84
N ILE A 5 -19.14 1.27 -0.28
CA ILE A 5 -18.34 0.03 -0.34
C ILE A 5 -16.89 0.31 0.10
N TYR A 6 -16.29 1.39 -0.40
CA TYR A 6 -14.93 1.75 -0.03
C TYR A 6 -14.81 2.22 1.42
N LEU A 7 -15.78 2.95 1.96
CA LEU A 7 -15.82 3.30 3.38
C LEU A 7 -15.85 2.05 4.27
N LEU A 8 -16.69 1.07 3.92
CA LEU A 8 -16.75 -0.21 4.65
C LEU A 8 -15.43 -0.97 4.54
N LEU A 9 -14.88 -1.12 3.33
CA LEU A 9 -13.63 -1.84 3.11
C LEU A 9 -12.46 -1.21 3.88
N ASN A 10 -12.35 0.13 3.83
CA ASN A 10 -11.34 0.88 4.59
C ASN A 10 -11.54 0.75 6.09
N GLY A 11 -12.78 0.84 6.57
CA GLY A 11 -13.14 0.64 7.97
C GLY A 11 -12.77 -0.76 8.46
N PHE A 12 -13.08 -1.81 7.70
CA PHE A 12 -12.72 -3.18 8.03
C PHE A 12 -11.19 -3.37 8.06
N ALA A 13 -10.47 -2.87 7.06
CA ALA A 13 -9.01 -2.96 7.01
C ALA A 13 -8.37 -2.26 8.22
N LEU A 14 -8.85 -1.06 8.57
CA LEU A 14 -8.40 -0.31 9.75
C LEU A 14 -8.70 -1.04 11.04
N LEU A 15 -9.93 -1.50 11.25
CA LEU A 15 -10.33 -2.21 12.46
C LEU A 15 -9.52 -3.50 12.63
N PHE A 16 -9.29 -4.24 11.53
CA PHE A 16 -8.43 -5.41 11.54
C PHE A 16 -7.00 -5.05 11.96
N PHE A 17 -6.42 -4.02 11.34
CA PHE A 17 -5.07 -3.55 11.67
C PHE A 17 -4.95 -3.10 13.13
N ILE A 18 -5.94 -2.36 13.64
CA ILE A 18 -5.96 -1.88 15.03
C ILE A 18 -6.16 -3.04 16.03
N LYS A 19 -6.94 -4.07 15.71
CA LYS A 19 -7.15 -5.22 16.61
C LYS A 19 -5.96 -6.18 16.62
N LYS A 20 -5.21 -6.27 15.53
CA LYS A 20 -4.03 -7.14 15.44
C LYS A 20 -2.95 -6.70 16.44
N LYS A 21 -2.27 -7.68 17.06
CA LYS A 21 -1.03 -7.42 17.81
C LYS A 21 0.09 -7.12 16.81
N LYS A 22 0.69 -5.92 16.92
CA LYS A 22 1.70 -5.42 16.00
C LYS A 22 3.09 -5.77 16.51
N ASN A 23 3.98 -6.09 15.58
CA ASN A 23 5.41 -6.30 15.79
C ASN A 23 6.20 -5.03 15.45
N LEU A 24 5.58 -4.10 14.71
CA LEU A 24 6.12 -2.78 14.42
C LEU A 24 5.88 -1.83 15.60
N HIS A 25 6.88 -1.01 15.90
CA HIS A 25 6.76 0.09 16.86
C HIS A 25 5.88 1.21 16.30
N ILE A 26 5.25 2.02 17.15
CA ILE A 26 4.32 3.07 16.71
C ILE A 26 4.97 4.09 15.75
N LEU A 27 6.24 4.45 15.98
CA LEU A 27 6.99 5.35 15.09
C LEU A 27 7.24 4.71 13.70
N GLU A 28 7.50 3.40 13.66
CA GLU A 28 7.65 2.67 12.41
C GLU A 28 6.32 2.64 11.64
N ILE A 29 5.22 2.35 12.35
CA ILE A 29 3.88 2.36 11.77
C ILE A 29 3.61 3.72 11.13
N THR A 30 3.81 4.81 11.86
CA THR A 30 3.59 6.17 11.34
C THR A 30 4.48 6.47 10.13
N ALA A 31 5.79 6.20 10.22
CA ALA A 31 6.73 6.48 9.15
C ALA A 31 6.41 5.68 7.87
N TYR A 32 6.12 4.39 8.02
CA TYR A 32 5.83 3.50 6.89
C TYR A 32 4.43 3.79 6.31
N TRP A 33 3.48 4.24 7.13
CA TRP A 33 2.20 4.74 6.66
C TRP A 33 2.39 5.93 5.73
N PHE A 34 3.13 6.95 6.17
CA PHE A 34 3.40 8.14 5.36
C PHE A 34 4.12 7.80 4.07
N LEU A 35 5.13 6.92 4.13
CA LEU A 35 5.85 6.48 2.94
C LEU A 35 4.93 5.72 1.97
N ALA A 36 4.10 4.80 2.48
CA ALA A 36 3.15 4.06 1.66
C ALA A 36 2.12 5.00 0.99
N SER A 37 1.55 5.95 1.73
CA SER A 37 0.66 6.97 1.19
C SER A 37 1.35 7.84 0.14
N TYR A 38 2.61 8.21 0.38
CA TYR A 38 3.39 9.00 -0.57
C TYR A 38 3.64 8.22 -1.87
N ILE A 39 4.02 6.93 -1.78
CA ILE A 39 4.22 6.08 -2.96
C ILE A 39 2.91 6.00 -3.77
N THR A 40 1.78 5.68 -3.14
CA THR A 40 0.51 5.50 -3.84
C THR A 40 0.00 6.80 -4.46
N GLN A 41 0.16 7.93 -3.76
CA GLN A 41 -0.25 9.24 -4.26
C GLN A 41 0.60 9.70 -5.44
N ASN A 42 1.93 9.57 -5.37
CA ASN A 42 2.82 9.95 -6.46
C ASN A 42 2.70 9.01 -7.66
N PHE A 43 2.57 7.71 -7.43
CA PHE A 43 2.34 6.75 -8.52
C PHE A 43 1.06 7.09 -9.30
N SER A 44 -0.04 7.32 -8.57
CA SER A 44 -1.31 7.72 -9.15
C SER A 44 -1.20 9.05 -9.91
N ALA A 45 -0.51 10.05 -9.35
CA ALA A 45 -0.30 11.34 -10.01
C ALA A 45 0.55 11.22 -11.28
N LEU A 46 1.65 10.46 -11.26
CA LEU A 46 2.48 10.22 -12.44
C LEU A 46 1.68 9.56 -13.57
N CYS A 47 0.88 8.55 -13.23
CA CYS A 47 0.13 7.81 -14.23
C CYS A 47 -1.08 8.59 -14.78
N TYR A 48 -1.69 9.47 -13.97
CA TYR A 48 -2.78 10.34 -14.38
C TYR A 48 -2.28 11.57 -15.17
N MET A 49 -1.33 12.34 -14.62
CA MET A 49 -0.91 13.63 -15.17
C MET A 49 0.13 13.49 -16.28
N ASN A 50 1.10 12.58 -16.13
CA ASN A 50 2.27 12.53 -17.02
C ASN A 50 2.08 11.47 -18.10
N PHE A 51 1.84 10.21 -17.70
CA PHE A 51 1.77 9.10 -18.64
C PHE A 51 0.39 8.94 -19.29
N LYS A 52 -0.66 9.54 -18.72
CA LYS A 52 -2.06 9.41 -19.17
C LYS A 52 -2.48 7.95 -19.34
N THR A 53 -1.91 7.06 -18.54
CA THR A 53 -2.20 5.64 -18.54
C THR A 53 -3.37 5.30 -17.62
N LEU A 54 -3.69 6.21 -16.70
CA LEU A 54 -4.82 6.18 -15.79
C LEU A 54 -5.71 7.39 -16.00
N PHE A 55 -7.01 7.20 -15.88
CA PHE A 55 -8.02 8.25 -15.86
C PHE A 55 -8.84 8.13 -14.57
N ILE A 56 -8.98 9.25 -13.85
CA ILE A 56 -9.79 9.33 -12.64
C ILE A 56 -11.03 10.14 -13.02
N PRO A 57 -12.25 9.59 -12.94
CA PRO A 57 -13.44 10.35 -13.28
C PRO A 57 -13.65 11.52 -12.33
N GLU A 58 -14.04 12.68 -12.86
CA GLU A 58 -14.36 13.91 -12.12
C GLU A 58 -15.74 13.83 -11.43
N ILE A 59 -16.03 12.68 -10.82
CA ILE A 59 -17.25 12.40 -10.10
C ILE A 59 -16.89 12.29 -8.63
N LEU A 60 -17.35 13.27 -7.84
CA LEU A 60 -16.95 13.44 -6.43
C LEU A 60 -16.96 12.13 -5.60
N PRO A 61 -18.00 11.27 -5.64
CA PRO A 61 -17.96 9.98 -4.95
C PRO A 61 -16.79 9.06 -5.34
N LEU A 62 -16.40 9.04 -6.62
CA LEU A 62 -15.31 8.21 -7.13
C LEU A 62 -13.96 8.80 -6.75
N GLU A 63 -13.80 10.12 -6.85
CA GLU A 63 -12.60 10.82 -6.42
C GLU A 63 -12.32 10.63 -4.92
N ILE A 64 -13.35 10.79 -4.08
CA ILE A 64 -13.23 10.55 -2.63
C ILE A 64 -12.88 9.09 -2.36
N SER A 65 -13.51 8.14 -3.06
CA SER A 65 -13.19 6.71 -2.92
C SER A 65 -11.72 6.44 -3.22
N HIS A 66 -11.23 7.00 -4.32
CA HIS A 66 -9.84 6.89 -4.75
C HIS A 66 -8.88 7.54 -3.74
N PHE A 67 -9.21 8.73 -3.23
CA PHE A 67 -8.43 9.42 -2.20
C PHE A 67 -8.32 8.60 -0.91
N ILE A 68 -9.44 8.12 -0.39
CA ILE A 68 -9.49 7.32 0.85
C ILE A 68 -8.65 6.03 0.68
N ASN A 69 -8.73 5.36 -0.47
CA ASN A 69 -7.91 4.17 -0.70
C ASN A 69 -6.41 4.47 -0.67
N ARG A 70 -5.99 5.57 -1.29
CA ARG A 70 -4.57 5.96 -1.36
C ARG A 70 -4.01 6.33 0.02
N ILE A 71 -4.79 7.01 0.86
CA ILE A 71 -4.34 7.45 2.19
C ILE A 71 -4.51 6.38 3.28
N ASN A 72 -5.34 5.36 3.04
CA ASN A 72 -5.69 4.39 4.07
C ASN A 72 -5.58 2.93 3.60
N LEU A 73 -6.41 2.47 2.67
CA LEU A 73 -6.44 1.04 2.28
C LEU A 73 -5.07 0.51 1.84
N TYR A 74 -4.42 1.19 0.90
CA TYR A 74 -3.10 0.79 0.40
C TYR A 74 -2.03 0.83 1.53
N PRO A 75 -1.89 1.93 2.30
CA PRO A 75 -1.01 1.96 3.47
C PRO A 75 -1.24 0.85 4.49
N VAL A 76 -2.49 0.54 4.83
CA VAL A 76 -2.82 -0.54 5.77
C VAL A 76 -2.32 -1.89 5.24
N ILE A 77 -2.59 -2.19 3.96
CA ILE A 77 -2.14 -3.44 3.34
C ILE A 77 -0.60 -3.52 3.35
N MET A 78 0.07 -2.42 2.99
CA MET A 78 1.53 -2.33 2.99
C MET A 78 2.15 -2.45 4.40
N LEU A 79 1.48 -1.93 5.43
CA LEU A 79 1.91 -2.09 6.82
C LEU A 79 1.72 -3.52 7.32
N LEU A 80 0.59 -4.15 6.96
CA LEU A 80 0.36 -5.56 7.26
C LEU A 80 1.43 -6.43 6.60
N PHE A 81 1.81 -6.12 5.37
CA PHE A 81 2.93 -6.78 4.70
C PHE A 81 4.21 -6.66 5.53
N LEU A 82 4.63 -5.46 5.91
CA LEU A 82 5.85 -5.26 6.71
C LEU A 82 5.79 -5.97 8.06
N ASP A 83 4.64 -5.94 8.73
CA ASP A 83 4.44 -6.61 10.02
C ASP A 83 4.63 -8.14 9.90
N TYR A 84 4.02 -8.77 8.88
CA TYR A 84 4.20 -10.21 8.63
C TYR A 84 5.59 -10.54 8.09
N TYR A 85 6.14 -9.70 7.22
CA TYR A 85 7.46 -9.88 6.63
C TYR A 85 8.55 -9.86 7.71
N LEU A 86 8.36 -9.05 8.74
CA LEU A 86 9.30 -8.91 9.83
C LEU A 86 9.46 -10.19 10.66
N VAL A 87 8.34 -10.84 10.98
CA VAL A 87 8.31 -12.06 11.80
C VAL A 87 8.52 -13.34 10.98
N ALA A 88 8.68 -13.23 9.67
CA ALA A 88 8.96 -14.38 8.83
C ALA A 88 10.43 -14.81 8.99
N ASP A 89 10.65 -16.00 9.55
CA ASP A 89 12.01 -16.50 9.83
C ASP A 89 12.76 -16.97 8.59
N SER A 90 12.05 -17.31 7.51
CA SER A 90 12.63 -17.96 6.34
C SER A 90 12.43 -17.18 5.05
N TRP A 91 13.40 -17.29 4.14
CA TRP A 91 13.38 -16.62 2.85
C TRP A 91 12.20 -17.06 1.98
N TYR A 92 11.80 -18.33 2.04
CA TYR A 92 10.64 -18.83 1.29
C TYR A 92 9.31 -18.26 1.81
N LYS A 93 9.15 -18.09 3.13
CA LYS A 93 7.98 -17.41 3.71
C LYS A 93 7.93 -15.95 3.29
N LYS A 94 9.08 -15.27 3.27
CA LYS A 94 9.20 -13.89 2.78
C LYS A 94 8.84 -13.76 1.30
N GLY A 95 9.32 -14.68 0.47
CA GLY A 95 8.96 -14.76 -0.95
C GLY A 95 7.46 -14.99 -1.16
N PHE A 96 6.87 -15.92 -0.40
CA PHE A 96 5.43 -16.16 -0.42
C PHE A 96 4.62 -14.93 0.00
N LEU A 97 5.00 -14.26 1.10
CA LEU A 97 4.35 -13.02 1.55
C LEU A 97 4.44 -11.92 0.49
N MET A 98 5.59 -11.78 -0.18
CA MET A 98 5.75 -10.83 -1.28
C MET A 98 4.73 -11.11 -2.39
N ILE A 99 4.66 -12.36 -2.88
CA ILE A 99 3.71 -12.75 -3.94
C ILE A 99 2.27 -12.52 -3.50
N LEU A 100 1.91 -12.94 -2.28
CA LEU A 100 0.57 -12.79 -1.72
C LEU A 100 0.15 -11.31 -1.66
N PHE A 101 1.00 -10.45 -1.11
CA PHE A 101 0.65 -9.03 -0.96
C PHE A 101 0.66 -8.28 -2.29
N ILE A 102 1.50 -8.66 -3.25
CA ILE A 102 1.40 -8.15 -4.63
C ILE A 102 0.05 -8.54 -5.24
N ALA A 103 -0.40 -9.78 -5.07
CA ALA A 103 -1.69 -10.23 -5.57
C ALA A 103 -2.85 -9.46 -4.92
N ILE A 104 -2.78 -9.21 -3.61
CA ILE A 104 -3.78 -8.41 -2.88
C ILE A 104 -3.81 -6.96 -3.41
N LEU A 105 -2.66 -6.29 -3.49
CA LEU A 105 -2.56 -4.90 -3.96
C LEU A 105 -3.03 -4.76 -5.41
N THR A 106 -2.64 -5.69 -6.27
CA THR A 106 -3.09 -5.77 -7.66
C THR A 106 -4.60 -5.98 -7.72
N SER A 107 -5.16 -6.87 -6.90
CA SER A 107 -6.61 -7.09 -6.84
C SER A 107 -7.38 -5.85 -6.42
N VAL A 108 -6.86 -5.07 -5.47
CA VAL A 108 -7.46 -3.80 -5.04
C VAL A 108 -7.41 -2.77 -6.17
N GLU A 109 -6.30 -2.66 -6.90
CA GLU A 109 -6.18 -1.78 -8.07
C GLU A 109 -7.20 -2.15 -9.17
N TRP A 110 -7.30 -3.44 -9.52
CA TRP A 110 -8.26 -3.90 -10.51
C TRP A 110 -9.71 -3.75 -10.03
N MET A 111 -9.97 -3.87 -8.72
CA MET A 111 -11.27 -3.54 -8.17
C MET A 111 -11.61 -2.05 -8.32
N ASN A 112 -10.64 -1.14 -8.15
CA ASN A 112 -10.83 0.28 -8.49
C ASN A 112 -11.17 0.46 -9.97
N HIS A 113 -10.56 -0.33 -10.84
CA HIS A 113 -10.86 -0.34 -12.27
C HIS A 113 -12.27 -0.77 -12.61
N PHE A 114 -12.68 -1.95 -12.14
CA PHE A 114 -14.01 -2.48 -12.42
C PHE A 114 -15.13 -1.64 -11.81
N LEU A 115 -14.88 -0.95 -10.69
CA LEU A 115 -15.84 -0.03 -10.08
C LEU A 115 -15.80 1.38 -10.65
N GLY A 116 -14.98 1.63 -11.68
CA GLY A 116 -14.84 2.93 -12.34
C GLY A 116 -14.16 4.01 -11.49
N VAL A 117 -13.57 3.65 -10.34
CA VAL A 117 -12.85 4.59 -9.47
C VAL A 117 -11.52 5.04 -10.11
N LEU A 118 -10.92 4.17 -10.91
CA LEU A 118 -9.65 4.43 -11.60
C LEU A 118 -9.63 3.63 -12.91
N ILE A 119 -9.68 4.31 -14.05
CA ILE A 119 -9.80 3.67 -15.35
C ILE A 119 -8.42 3.52 -16.00
N HIS A 120 -8.04 2.29 -16.32
CA HIS A 120 -6.86 1.97 -17.12
C HIS A 120 -7.18 2.17 -18.60
N VAL A 121 -6.42 3.05 -19.28
CA VAL A 121 -6.67 3.36 -20.70
C VAL A 121 -5.67 2.66 -21.62
N ASN A 122 -4.41 2.55 -21.21
CA ASN A 122 -3.33 1.87 -21.95
C ASN A 122 -2.43 1.05 -21.02
N TRP A 123 -3.03 0.42 -20.01
CA TRP A 123 -2.29 -0.29 -18.97
C TRP A 123 -2.10 -1.76 -19.34
N GLN A 124 -0.85 -2.22 -19.30
CA GLN A 124 -0.56 -3.64 -19.43
C GLN A 124 -0.79 -4.34 -18.10
N PHE A 125 -1.44 -5.51 -18.10
CA PHE A 125 -1.77 -6.24 -16.88
C PHE A 125 -0.55 -6.46 -15.95
N TRP A 126 0.61 -6.71 -16.52
CA TRP A 126 1.87 -6.97 -15.80
C TRP A 126 2.44 -5.73 -15.09
N TRP A 127 2.01 -4.51 -15.45
CA TRP A 127 2.52 -3.30 -14.82
C TRP A 127 2.04 -3.16 -13.38
N SER A 128 0.80 -3.55 -13.08
CA SER A 128 0.27 -3.56 -11.71
C SER A 128 1.16 -4.36 -10.76
N PRO A 129 1.43 -5.67 -10.98
CA PRO A 129 2.28 -6.42 -10.08
C PRO A 129 3.73 -5.91 -10.05
N SER A 130 4.28 -5.37 -11.15
CA SER A 130 5.62 -4.76 -11.15
C SER A 130 5.70 -3.51 -10.27
N VAL A 131 4.70 -2.64 -10.32
CA VAL A 131 4.62 -1.43 -9.49
C VAL A 131 4.54 -1.82 -8.03
N TRP A 132 3.64 -2.74 -7.66
CA TRP A 132 3.49 -3.17 -6.28
C TRP A 132 4.72 -3.89 -5.75
N PHE A 133 5.38 -4.72 -6.57
CA PHE A 133 6.67 -5.31 -6.22
C PHE A 133 7.72 -4.23 -5.89
N GLY A 134 7.84 -3.21 -6.75
CA GLY A 134 8.75 -2.09 -6.52
C GLY A 134 8.43 -1.32 -5.23
N ALA A 135 7.14 -1.04 -4.99
CA ALA A 135 6.68 -0.38 -3.76
C ALA A 135 7.04 -1.19 -2.50
N LEU A 136 6.80 -2.50 -2.51
CA LEU A 136 7.11 -3.37 -1.38
C LEU A 136 8.63 -3.51 -1.15
N ILE A 137 9.44 -3.58 -2.21
CA ILE A 137 10.90 -3.54 -2.10
C ILE A 137 11.36 -2.23 -1.47
N LEU A 138 10.83 -1.10 -1.93
CA LEU A 138 11.19 0.21 -1.41
C LEU A 138 10.84 0.32 0.08
N LEU A 139 9.68 -0.20 0.49
CA LEU A 139 9.27 -0.27 1.89
C LEU A 139 10.18 -1.16 2.73
N ILE A 140 10.60 -2.34 2.23
CA ILE A 140 11.57 -3.19 2.93
C ILE A 140 12.91 -2.46 3.10
N GLY A 141 13.40 -1.84 2.03
CA GLY A 141 14.63 -1.06 2.05
C GLY A 141 14.57 0.07 3.08
N PHE A 142 13.46 0.83 3.07
CA PHE A 142 13.22 1.89 4.05
C PHE A 142 13.11 1.36 5.47
N MET A 143 12.38 0.27 5.71
CA MET A 143 12.27 -0.36 7.03
C MET A 143 13.65 -0.75 7.57
N ASN A 144 14.46 -1.43 6.75
CA ASN A 144 15.81 -1.82 7.12
C ASN A 144 16.71 -0.62 7.43
N GLY A 145 16.64 0.46 6.64
CA GLY A 145 17.38 1.70 6.88
C GLY A 145 16.92 2.42 8.14
N TYR A 146 15.61 2.56 8.33
CA TYR A 146 14.98 3.22 9.46
C TYR A 146 15.33 2.53 10.78
N ARG A 147 15.24 1.19 10.82
CA ARG A 147 15.66 0.38 11.98
C ARG A 147 17.14 0.53 12.27
N LYS A 148 18.00 0.48 11.24
CA LYS A 148 19.44 0.69 11.43
C LYS A 148 19.73 2.03 12.07
N LEU A 149 19.02 3.10 11.70
CA LEU A 149 19.20 4.44 12.30
C LEU A 149 18.66 4.52 13.72
N LEU A 150 17.45 3.99 13.97
CA LEU A 150 16.84 3.99 15.30
C LEU A 150 17.66 3.19 16.33
N PHE A 151 18.16 2.02 15.94
CA PHE A 151 18.95 1.17 16.83
C PHE A 151 20.43 1.58 16.93
N LYS A 152 20.94 2.44 16.04
CA LYS A 152 22.31 2.96 16.13
C LYS A 152 22.53 3.81 17.37
N GLY A 153 21.51 4.54 17.83
CA GLY A 153 21.59 5.37 19.03
C GLY A 153 21.56 4.60 20.36
N GLY A 154 21.44 3.27 20.33
CA GLY A 154 21.40 2.41 21.52
C GLY A 154 22.73 1.75 21.90
N HIS A 155 23.80 1.96 21.11
CA HIS A 155 25.12 1.37 21.36
C HIS A 155 26.14 2.32 22.02
N ASP A 156 25.74 3.57 22.32
CA ASP A 156 26.59 4.59 22.96
C ASP A 156 26.21 4.84 24.44
N LYS A 157 25.82 3.80 25.18
CA LYS A 157 25.77 3.82 26.65
C LYS A 157 26.17 2.48 27.25
#